data_AF-A0A363MZX4-F1
#
_entry.id   AF-A0A363MZX4-F1
#
_cell.length_a   1.000
_cell.length_b   1.000
_cell.length_c   1.000
_cell.angle_alpha   90.00
_cell.angle_beta   90.00
_cell.angle_gamma   90.00
#
_symmetry.space_group_name_H-M   'P 1'
#
loop_
_entity.id
_entity.type
_entity.pdbx_description
1 polymer ?
#
loop_
_entity_poly.entity_id
_entity_poly.type
_entity_poly.pdbx_seq_one_letter_code
_entity_poly.pdbx_strand_id
1 'polypeptide(L)'
;MTKLKNIKVVVSDLDGTLLNTQHKISDYTKSIFQELHNQGYLLVVATGRHHLDAMAIVETLGVPVYLVSSNGARIHSPNKEELFAFNLNSDVVKAALNVEIDPEITVVLFKENVWQTNRISEKLNAYQSELNYRPELVDYKKLEDFGAIKIFFSCDNHEKLVKLKDDVLANSSEHLHHAFSLPTCLEFMDKSIDKAVAIEQVLEKEGFTLAEAVSFGDGFNDVQMLSASGKGLIMGNAPALLKETLPDLEVIKTNAEDGVAKYIASKILDKELV
;
A
#
# COMPACT_ATOMS: atom_id res chain seq x y z
N MET A 1 10.12 26.07 -15.69
CA MET A 1 11.21 25.99 -14.69
C MET A 1 10.71 26.12 -13.24
N THR A 2 9.49 25.68 -12.86
CA THR A 2 8.92 26.18 -11.58
C THR A 2 7.89 25.28 -10.86
N LYS A 3 7.81 23.97 -11.13
CA LYS A 3 6.94 23.07 -10.32
C LYS A 3 7.62 22.49 -9.07
N LEU A 4 8.92 22.23 -9.10
CA LEU A 4 9.62 21.58 -7.97
C LEU A 4 9.95 22.52 -6.81
N LYS A 5 9.95 23.85 -7.02
CA LYS A 5 10.33 24.84 -5.97
C LYS A 5 9.40 24.88 -4.76
N ASN A 6 8.16 24.40 -4.90
CA ASN A 6 7.17 24.39 -3.82
C ASN A 6 7.01 23.01 -3.18
N ILE A 7 7.84 22.03 -3.55
CA ILE A 7 7.74 20.69 -2.94
C ILE A 7 8.29 20.75 -1.51
N LYS A 8 7.49 20.27 -0.56
CA LYS A 8 7.80 20.17 0.88
C LYS A 8 7.55 18.77 1.43
N VAL A 9 6.84 17.94 0.68
CA VAL A 9 6.45 16.59 1.08
C VAL A 9 7.00 15.59 0.08
N VAL A 10 7.58 14.50 0.58
CA VAL A 10 7.99 13.34 -0.22
C VAL A 10 7.12 12.16 0.20
N VAL A 11 6.37 11.63 -0.75
CA VAL A 11 5.53 10.46 -0.58
C VAL A 11 6.06 9.32 -1.44
N SER A 12 6.31 8.15 -0.87
CA SER A 12 6.78 7.01 -1.65
C SER A 12 5.96 5.77 -1.34
N ASP A 13 5.55 5.05 -2.39
CA ASP A 13 5.23 3.64 -2.23
C ASP A 13 6.49 2.83 -1.84
N LEU A 14 6.27 1.63 -1.31
CA LEU A 14 7.31 0.77 -0.75
C LEU A 14 7.78 -0.31 -1.74
N ASP A 15 6.94 -1.28 -2.07
CA ASP A 15 7.32 -2.42 -2.91
C ASP A 15 7.41 -2.03 -4.37
N GLY A 16 8.49 -2.40 -5.07
CA GLY A 16 8.65 -1.97 -6.47
C GLY A 16 8.95 -0.47 -6.64
N THR A 17 8.99 0.30 -5.55
CA THR A 17 9.24 1.74 -5.54
C THR A 17 10.45 2.11 -4.68
N LEU A 18 10.29 2.18 -3.35
CA LEU A 18 11.38 2.53 -2.42
C LEU A 18 12.31 1.34 -2.12
N LEU A 19 11.77 0.12 -2.15
CA LEU A 19 12.53 -1.10 -1.96
C LEU A 19 13.19 -1.56 -3.25
N ASN A 20 14.45 -1.96 -3.14
CA ASN A 20 15.16 -2.62 -4.23
C ASN A 20 14.64 -4.05 -4.49
N THR A 21 15.23 -4.75 -5.46
CA THR A 21 14.84 -6.11 -5.86
C THR A 21 15.10 -7.18 -4.79
N GLN A 22 15.77 -6.83 -3.68
CA GLN A 22 15.96 -7.69 -2.51
C GLN A 22 14.99 -7.32 -1.35
N HIS A 23 13.96 -6.52 -1.63
CA HIS A 23 12.99 -6.01 -0.65
C HIS A 23 13.65 -5.25 0.52
N LYS A 24 14.73 -4.51 0.24
CA LYS A 24 15.45 -3.69 1.22
C LYS A 24 15.57 -2.25 0.74
N ILE A 25 15.64 -1.33 1.69
CA ILE A 25 16.03 0.06 1.43
C ILE A 25 17.56 0.12 1.37
N SER A 26 18.10 0.59 0.24
CA SER A 26 19.55 0.72 0.05
C SER A 26 20.14 1.80 0.95
N ASP A 27 21.41 1.68 1.32
CA ASP A 27 22.09 2.68 2.15
C ASP A 27 22.16 4.05 1.46
N TYR A 28 22.25 4.06 0.13
CA TYR A 28 22.13 5.29 -0.65
C TYR A 28 20.77 5.95 -0.45
N THR A 29 19.67 5.19 -0.60
CA THR A 29 18.31 5.71 -0.37
C THR A 29 18.12 6.22 1.05
N LYS A 30 18.62 5.52 2.07
CA LYS A 30 18.60 5.99 3.47
C LYS A 30 19.29 7.34 3.61
N SER A 31 20.49 7.49 3.03
CA SER A 31 21.25 8.75 3.10
C SER A 31 20.50 9.94 2.46
N ILE A 32 19.74 9.69 1.38
CA ILE A 32 18.94 10.72 0.72
C ILE A 32 17.73 11.11 1.57
N PHE A 33 17.05 10.15 2.20
CA PHE A 33 15.93 10.43 3.09
C PHE A 33 16.37 11.13 4.38
N GLN A 34 17.55 10.80 4.92
CA GLN A 34 18.17 11.53 6.03
C GLN A 34 18.46 13.00 5.67
N GLU A 35 18.97 13.25 4.47
CA GLU A 35 19.19 14.62 4.00
C GLU A 35 17.87 15.39 3.84
N LEU A 36 16.84 14.77 3.24
CA LEU A 36 15.51 15.38 3.14
C LEU A 36 14.95 15.77 4.50
N HIS A 37 15.04 14.86 5.47
CA HIS A 37 14.63 15.15 6.84
C HIS A 37 15.39 16.36 7.41
N ASN A 38 16.71 16.40 7.26
CA ASN A 38 17.54 17.50 7.77
C ASN A 38 17.19 18.86 7.12
N GLN A 39 16.64 18.84 5.92
CA GLN A 39 16.13 20.03 5.23
C GLN A 39 14.66 20.35 5.54
N GLY A 40 14.03 19.60 6.45
CA GLY A 40 12.67 19.84 6.93
C GLY A 40 11.56 19.35 6.00
N TYR A 41 11.84 18.39 5.10
CA TYR A 41 10.79 17.77 4.31
C TYR A 41 9.95 16.83 5.17
N LEU A 42 8.64 16.85 4.94
CA LEU A 42 7.74 15.83 5.49
C LEU A 42 7.88 14.55 4.66
N LEU A 43 8.08 13.43 5.34
CA LEU A 43 8.29 12.12 4.71
C LEU A 43 7.09 11.21 5.00
N VAL A 44 6.49 10.67 3.95
CA VAL A 44 5.36 9.75 4.03
C VAL A 44 5.67 8.50 3.22
N VAL A 45 5.50 7.32 3.81
CA VAL A 45 5.55 6.04 3.10
C VAL A 45 4.14 5.47 3.02
N ALA A 46 3.68 5.09 1.83
CA ALA A 46 2.32 4.62 1.58
C ALA A 46 2.29 3.24 0.92
N THR A 47 1.83 2.20 1.62
CA THR A 47 1.96 0.80 1.16
C THR A 47 0.66 -0.01 1.33
N GLY A 48 0.53 -1.07 0.51
CA GLY A 48 -0.50 -2.10 0.69
C GLY A 48 -0.20 -3.10 1.81
N ARG A 49 1.04 -3.15 2.30
CA ARG A 49 1.44 -4.02 3.41
C ARG A 49 0.72 -3.65 4.70
N HIS A 50 0.61 -4.62 5.61
CA HIS A 50 0.17 -4.36 6.97
C HIS A 50 1.21 -3.51 7.74
N HIS A 51 0.77 -2.68 8.69
CA HIS A 51 1.68 -1.79 9.43
C HIS A 51 2.76 -2.59 10.17
N LEU A 52 2.42 -3.74 10.76
CA LEU A 52 3.40 -4.59 11.48
C LEU A 52 4.54 -5.10 10.59
N ASP A 53 4.36 -5.21 9.26
CA ASP A 53 5.45 -5.58 8.34
C ASP A 53 6.19 -4.36 7.82
N ALA A 54 5.44 -3.33 7.44
CA ALA A 54 6.01 -2.14 6.84
C ALA A 54 6.84 -1.35 7.85
N MET A 55 6.42 -1.31 9.12
CA MET A 55 7.07 -0.52 10.17
C MET A 55 8.52 -0.95 10.40
N ALA A 56 8.78 -2.26 10.47
CA ALA A 56 10.14 -2.80 10.60
C ALA A 56 11.07 -2.39 9.44
N ILE A 57 10.51 -2.28 8.24
CA ILE A 57 11.26 -1.88 7.03
C ILE A 57 11.51 -0.38 7.02
N VAL A 58 10.49 0.45 7.24
CA VAL A 58 10.63 1.92 7.17
C VAL A 58 11.48 2.47 8.32
N GLU A 59 11.51 1.80 9.47
CA GLU A 59 12.42 2.15 10.57
C GLU A 59 13.91 2.11 10.13
N THR A 60 14.25 1.27 9.15
CA THR A 60 15.63 1.22 8.64
C THR A 60 16.07 2.48 7.90
N LEU A 61 15.15 3.39 7.55
CA LEU A 61 15.48 4.73 7.03
C LEU A 61 16.23 5.57 8.07
N GLY A 62 16.01 5.31 9.37
CA GLY A 62 16.63 6.08 10.45
C GLY A 62 16.13 7.52 10.54
N VAL A 63 14.94 7.82 9.98
CA VAL A 63 14.28 9.12 10.07
C VAL A 63 12.79 8.94 10.41
N PRO A 64 12.18 9.93 11.07
CA PRO A 64 10.73 9.94 11.30
C PRO A 64 9.99 10.00 9.96
N VAL A 65 9.03 9.09 9.78
CA VAL A 65 8.14 9.03 8.63
C VAL A 65 6.72 8.79 9.09
N TYR A 66 5.75 9.37 8.40
CA TYR A 66 4.37 8.90 8.48
C TYR A 66 4.24 7.60 7.68
N LEU A 67 3.54 6.62 8.24
CA LEU A 67 3.27 5.35 7.56
C LEU A 67 1.77 5.24 7.27
N VAL A 68 1.42 5.31 6.00
CA VAL A 68 0.12 4.93 5.48
C VAL A 68 0.20 3.47 5.05
N SER A 69 -0.55 2.58 5.69
CA SER A 69 -0.48 1.14 5.41
C SER A 69 -1.84 0.56 5.03
N SER A 70 -1.85 -0.69 4.56
CA SER A 70 -3.05 -1.38 4.11
C SER A 70 -3.86 -0.55 3.11
N ASN A 71 -3.17 0.05 2.13
CA ASN A 71 -3.73 0.92 1.08
C ASN A 71 -4.49 2.16 1.60
N GLY A 72 -4.19 2.64 2.81
CA GLY A 72 -4.84 3.80 3.40
C GLY A 72 -5.74 3.48 4.59
N ALA A 73 -5.96 2.20 4.91
CA ALA A 73 -6.83 1.83 6.02
C ALA A 73 -6.21 2.19 7.39
N ARG A 74 -4.89 2.37 7.47
CA ARG A 74 -4.18 2.74 8.69
C ARG A 74 -3.23 3.90 8.43
N ILE A 75 -3.14 4.79 9.40
CA ILE A 75 -2.13 5.86 9.44
C ILE A 75 -1.41 5.77 10.77
N HIS A 76 -0.09 5.68 10.73
CA HIS A 76 0.77 5.77 11.90
C HIS A 76 1.65 7.01 11.83
N SER A 77 1.80 7.69 12.96
CA SER A 77 2.70 8.83 13.12
C SER A 77 4.16 8.39 13.11
N PRO A 78 5.11 9.34 12.97
CA PRO A 78 6.52 9.03 13.14
C PRO A 78 6.92 8.48 14.52
N ASN A 79 6.08 8.70 15.54
CA ASN A 79 6.25 8.13 16.87
C ASN A 79 5.59 6.75 17.01
N LYS A 80 5.13 6.16 15.89
CA LYS A 80 4.44 4.86 15.80
C LYS A 80 3.05 4.83 16.46
N GLU A 81 2.48 5.99 16.74
CA GLU A 81 1.10 6.10 17.23
C GLU A 81 0.12 5.89 16.08
N GLU A 82 -0.89 5.04 16.26
CA GLU A 82 -1.99 4.90 15.32
C GLU A 82 -2.88 6.15 15.37
N LEU A 83 -2.90 6.91 14.27
CA LEU A 83 -3.67 8.15 14.13
C LEU A 83 -5.04 7.90 13.48
N PHE A 84 -5.14 6.86 12.66
CA PHE A 84 -6.35 6.52 11.93
C PHE A 84 -6.40 5.02 11.70
N ALA A 85 -7.59 4.46 11.89
CA ALA A 85 -7.92 3.09 11.58
C ALA A 85 -9.31 3.00 10.97
N PHE A 86 -9.41 2.30 9.85
CA PHE A 86 -10.66 1.98 9.20
C PHE A 86 -10.76 0.48 8.96
N ASN A 87 -11.88 -0.11 9.38
CA ASN A 87 -12.20 -1.50 9.14
C ASN A 87 -13.47 -1.60 8.31
N LEU A 88 -13.52 -2.61 7.45
CA LEU A 88 -14.77 -3.08 6.90
C LEU A 88 -15.71 -3.46 8.03
N ASN A 89 -16.93 -2.95 7.97
CA ASN A 89 -17.97 -3.30 8.92
C ASN A 89 -18.34 -4.78 8.82
N SER A 90 -18.61 -5.41 9.97
CA SER A 90 -18.97 -6.84 10.04
C SER A 90 -20.10 -7.23 9.10
N ASP A 91 -21.12 -6.38 8.94
CA ASP A 91 -22.24 -6.65 8.05
C ASP A 91 -21.84 -6.68 6.57
N VAL A 92 -20.93 -5.78 6.15
CA VAL A 92 -20.40 -5.74 4.78
C VAL A 92 -19.57 -6.98 4.50
N VAL A 93 -18.68 -7.36 5.43
CA VAL A 93 -17.84 -8.56 5.30
C VAL A 93 -18.71 -9.82 5.29
N LYS A 94 -19.71 -9.89 6.17
CA LYS A 94 -20.64 -11.02 6.23
C LYS A 94 -21.45 -11.15 4.94
N ALA A 95 -21.93 -10.04 4.37
CA ALA A 95 -22.60 -10.05 3.07
C ALA A 95 -21.67 -10.51 1.94
N ALA A 96 -20.42 -10.04 1.94
CA ALA A 96 -19.41 -10.47 0.97
C ALA A 96 -19.09 -11.96 1.06
N LEU A 97 -19.05 -12.53 2.27
CA LEU A 97 -18.83 -13.96 2.48
C LEU A 97 -20.09 -14.82 2.32
N ASN A 98 -21.27 -14.21 2.16
CA ASN A 98 -22.54 -14.90 1.97
C ASN A 98 -22.78 -15.27 0.49
N VAL A 99 -21.79 -15.93 -0.11
CA VAL A 99 -21.80 -16.45 -1.48
C VAL A 99 -21.28 -17.89 -1.48
N GLU A 100 -21.46 -18.61 -2.58
CA GLU A 100 -20.87 -19.95 -2.71
C GLU A 100 -19.35 -19.83 -2.94
N ILE A 101 -18.56 -20.10 -1.90
CA ILE A 101 -17.10 -20.10 -1.98
C ILE A 101 -16.62 -21.53 -2.25
N ASP A 102 -15.89 -21.70 -3.36
CA ASP A 102 -15.28 -22.98 -3.72
C ASP A 102 -14.33 -23.47 -2.60
N PRO A 103 -14.37 -24.75 -2.18
CA PRO A 103 -13.52 -25.28 -1.11
C PRO A 103 -12.00 -25.14 -1.34
N GLU A 104 -11.57 -24.94 -2.60
CA GLU A 104 -10.17 -24.70 -2.93
C GLU A 104 -9.72 -23.26 -2.59
N ILE A 105 -10.64 -22.34 -2.36
CA ILE A 105 -10.34 -20.95 -2.03
C ILE A 105 -10.03 -20.82 -0.54
N THR A 106 -8.84 -20.30 -0.25
CA THR A 106 -8.47 -19.86 1.10
C THR A 106 -9.03 -18.46 1.32
N VAL A 107 -9.84 -18.28 2.35
CA VAL A 107 -10.47 -17.00 2.73
C VAL A 107 -9.80 -16.50 3.99
N VAL A 108 -9.29 -15.28 3.94
CA VAL A 108 -8.59 -14.65 5.05
C VAL A 108 -9.22 -13.30 5.39
N LEU A 109 -9.59 -13.12 6.65
CA LEU A 109 -9.89 -11.80 7.22
C LEU A 109 -8.63 -11.27 7.90
N PHE A 110 -8.05 -10.22 7.33
CA PHE A 110 -6.93 -9.51 7.94
C PHE A 110 -7.44 -8.60 9.05
N LYS A 111 -7.15 -8.94 10.31
CA LYS A 111 -7.34 -8.09 11.48
C LYS A 111 -5.97 -7.61 12.00
N GLU A 112 -5.95 -6.74 12.99
CA GLU A 112 -4.71 -6.11 13.50
C GLU A 112 -3.59 -7.11 13.79
N ASN A 113 -3.85 -8.07 14.67
CA ASN A 113 -2.82 -8.98 15.19
C ASN A 113 -3.05 -10.43 14.75
N VAL A 114 -4.10 -10.66 13.96
CA VAL A 114 -4.57 -12.00 13.57
C VAL A 114 -5.06 -11.94 12.14
N TRP A 115 -4.69 -12.96 11.37
CA TRP A 115 -5.36 -13.26 10.11
C TRP A 115 -6.23 -14.51 10.32
N GLN A 116 -7.53 -14.29 10.39
CA GLN A 116 -8.48 -15.38 10.54
C GLN A 116 -8.64 -16.06 9.20
N THR A 117 -8.60 -17.39 9.15
CA THR A 117 -8.65 -18.16 7.91
C THR A 117 -9.61 -19.34 7.99
N ASN A 118 -10.24 -19.72 6.88
CA ASN A 118 -11.05 -20.96 6.80
C ASN A 118 -10.18 -22.23 6.72
N ARG A 119 -8.92 -22.11 6.31
CA ARG A 119 -7.99 -23.24 6.19
C ARG A 119 -6.54 -22.80 6.31
N ILE A 120 -5.68 -23.71 6.77
CA ILE A 120 -4.23 -23.49 6.81
C ILE A 120 -3.66 -23.68 5.39
N SER A 121 -2.85 -22.73 4.93
CA SER A 121 -2.16 -22.82 3.64
C SER A 121 -0.67 -22.53 3.84
N GLU A 122 0.18 -23.56 3.78
CA GLU A 122 1.63 -23.39 3.99
C GLU A 122 2.24 -22.38 3.00
N LYS A 123 1.79 -22.41 1.74
CA LYS A 123 2.21 -21.46 0.70
C LYS A 123 1.87 -20.02 1.07
N LEU A 124 0.68 -19.80 1.61
CA LEU A 124 0.24 -18.46 2.04
C LEU A 124 1.03 -18.02 3.28
N ASN A 125 1.21 -18.93 4.24
CA ASN A 125 1.95 -18.68 5.48
C ASN A 125 3.44 -18.41 5.20
N ALA A 126 4.00 -18.95 4.12
CA ALA A 126 5.40 -18.72 3.74
C ALA A 126 5.68 -17.27 3.32
N TYR A 127 4.67 -16.52 2.86
CA TYR A 127 4.79 -15.07 2.64
C TYR A 127 4.95 -14.29 3.97
N GLN A 128 4.71 -14.93 5.10
CA GLN A 128 4.77 -14.34 6.44
C GLN A 128 6.07 -14.69 7.17
N SER A 129 7.19 -14.89 6.48
CA SER A 129 8.43 -15.48 7.03
C SER A 129 8.98 -14.80 8.29
N GLU A 130 8.51 -13.60 8.65
CA GLU A 130 8.81 -12.90 9.89
C GLU A 130 7.50 -12.53 10.62
N LEU A 131 6.84 -13.52 11.24
CA LEU A 131 5.46 -13.41 11.78
C LEU A 131 5.32 -12.38 12.92
N ASN A 132 4.72 -11.22 12.61
CA ASN A 132 4.11 -10.33 13.62
C ASN A 132 2.61 -10.60 13.84
N TYR A 133 1.94 -11.44 13.04
CA TYR A 133 0.51 -11.76 13.17
C TYR A 133 0.19 -13.21 12.75
N ARG A 134 -0.58 -13.95 13.56
CA ARG A 134 -0.64 -15.44 13.53
C ARG A 134 -1.92 -16.02 12.90
N PRO A 135 -1.84 -17.17 12.20
CA PRO A 135 -3.02 -17.88 11.69
C PRO A 135 -3.94 -18.34 12.77
N GLU A 136 -5.19 -17.93 12.63
CA GLU A 136 -6.29 -18.41 13.43
C GLU A 136 -7.30 -19.09 12.52
N LEU A 137 -7.42 -20.41 12.64
CA LEU A 137 -8.41 -21.18 11.90
C LEU A 137 -9.80 -20.91 12.50
N VAL A 138 -10.72 -20.42 11.68
CA VAL A 138 -12.08 -20.08 12.10
C VAL A 138 -13.15 -20.76 11.24
N ASP A 139 -14.29 -21.06 11.87
CA ASP A 139 -15.51 -21.41 11.16
C ASP A 139 -16.33 -20.14 10.94
N TYR A 140 -16.26 -19.57 9.73
CA TYR A 140 -16.97 -18.33 9.39
C TYR A 140 -18.49 -18.43 9.58
N LYS A 141 -19.08 -19.63 9.66
CA LYS A 141 -20.52 -19.78 9.96
C LYS A 141 -20.87 -19.48 11.41
N LYS A 142 -19.88 -19.51 12.31
CA LYS A 142 -20.03 -19.30 13.76
C LYS A 142 -19.40 -18.01 14.25
N LEU A 143 -18.74 -17.28 13.37
CA LEU A 143 -18.07 -16.03 13.72
C LEU A 143 -19.13 -14.95 14.02
N GLU A 144 -18.95 -14.21 15.10
CA GLU A 144 -19.83 -13.08 15.46
C GLU A 144 -19.28 -11.75 14.94
N ASP A 145 -17.97 -11.56 15.01
CA ASP A 145 -17.27 -10.37 14.54
C ASP A 145 -16.47 -10.63 13.26
N PHE A 146 -16.96 -10.07 12.15
CA PHE A 146 -16.31 -10.13 10.85
C PHE A 146 -15.48 -8.89 10.52
N GLY A 147 -15.42 -7.90 11.42
CA GLY A 147 -14.72 -6.64 11.18
C GLY A 147 -13.25 -6.89 10.82
N ALA A 148 -12.81 -6.34 9.69
CA ALA A 148 -11.50 -6.63 9.14
C ALA A 148 -10.93 -5.43 8.38
N ILE A 149 -9.61 -5.33 8.32
CA ILE A 149 -8.90 -4.34 7.51
C ILE A 149 -9.17 -4.60 6.02
N LYS A 150 -9.09 -5.88 5.62
CA LYS A 150 -9.38 -6.34 4.26
C LYS A 150 -9.78 -7.82 4.26
N ILE A 151 -10.48 -8.21 3.20
CA ILE A 151 -10.77 -9.61 2.89
C ILE A 151 -9.78 -10.04 1.81
N PHE A 152 -9.14 -11.18 2.02
CA PHE A 152 -8.16 -11.72 1.09
C PHE A 152 -8.57 -13.14 0.70
N PHE A 153 -8.49 -13.44 -0.59
CA PHE A 153 -8.82 -14.73 -1.17
C PHE A 153 -7.62 -15.24 -1.95
N SER A 154 -7.25 -16.50 -1.74
CA SER A 154 -6.19 -17.15 -2.52
C SER A 154 -6.61 -18.49 -3.08
N CYS A 155 -6.30 -18.69 -4.35
CA CYS A 155 -6.52 -19.92 -5.10
C CYS A 155 -5.54 -19.97 -6.27
N ASP A 156 -5.03 -21.17 -6.60
CA ASP A 156 -4.17 -21.33 -7.77
C ASP A 156 -4.94 -21.22 -9.10
N ASN A 157 -6.28 -21.32 -9.06
CA ASN A 157 -7.15 -21.13 -10.21
C ASN A 157 -7.72 -19.70 -10.25
N HIS A 158 -7.18 -18.89 -11.17
CA HIS A 158 -7.60 -17.49 -11.36
C HIS A 158 -9.09 -17.37 -11.68
N GLU A 159 -9.65 -18.23 -12.54
CA GLU A 159 -11.06 -18.17 -12.96
C GLU A 159 -12.01 -18.35 -11.78
N LYS A 160 -11.64 -19.17 -10.78
CA LYS A 160 -12.42 -19.30 -9.55
C LYS A 160 -12.46 -18.01 -8.75
N LEU A 161 -11.35 -17.28 -8.69
CA LEU A 161 -11.30 -15.96 -8.03
C LEU A 161 -12.05 -14.91 -8.82
N VAL A 162 -12.01 -14.94 -10.16
CA VAL A 162 -12.80 -14.03 -11.01
C VAL A 162 -14.30 -14.24 -10.79
N LYS A 163 -14.76 -15.50 -10.80
CA LYS A 163 -16.15 -15.84 -10.50
C LYS A 163 -16.54 -15.37 -9.10
N LEU A 164 -15.74 -15.70 -8.09
CA LEU A 164 -15.99 -15.27 -6.70
C LEU A 164 -16.06 -13.74 -6.61
N LYS A 165 -15.18 -13.02 -7.31
CA LYS A 165 -15.18 -11.56 -7.33
C LYS A 165 -16.51 -11.03 -7.86
N ASP A 166 -17.02 -11.58 -8.97
CA ASP A 166 -18.31 -11.16 -9.53
C ASP A 166 -19.47 -11.46 -8.56
N ASP A 167 -19.47 -12.63 -7.91
CA ASP A 167 -20.50 -13.02 -6.93
C ASP A 167 -20.48 -12.11 -5.68
N VAL A 168 -19.30 -11.78 -5.15
CA VAL A 168 -19.13 -10.85 -4.02
C VAL A 168 -19.64 -9.45 -4.37
N LEU A 169 -19.28 -8.94 -5.55
CA LEU A 169 -19.67 -7.60 -5.99
C LEU A 169 -21.17 -7.49 -6.27
N ALA A 170 -21.83 -8.57 -6.67
CA ALA A 170 -23.30 -8.58 -6.84
C ALA A 170 -24.04 -8.24 -5.52
N ASN A 171 -23.45 -8.58 -4.36
CA ASN A 171 -24.05 -8.34 -3.05
C ASN A 171 -23.53 -7.08 -2.33
N SER A 172 -22.30 -6.66 -2.60
CA SER A 172 -21.60 -5.65 -1.76
C SER A 172 -20.80 -4.59 -2.56
N SER A 173 -21.06 -4.42 -3.86
CA SER A 173 -20.29 -3.50 -4.74
C SER A 173 -20.35 -2.02 -4.36
N GLU A 174 -21.36 -1.58 -3.60
CA GLU A 174 -21.46 -0.19 -3.16
C GLU A 174 -20.38 0.16 -2.12
N HIS A 175 -19.98 -0.82 -1.31
CA HIS A 175 -19.05 -0.63 -0.19
C HIS A 175 -17.63 -1.13 -0.46
N LEU A 176 -17.46 -2.02 -1.44
CA LEU A 176 -16.19 -2.67 -1.69
C LEU A 176 -15.56 -2.25 -3.01
N HIS A 177 -14.24 -2.10 -2.99
CA HIS A 177 -13.41 -2.19 -4.19
C HIS A 177 -12.52 -3.43 -4.11
N HIS A 178 -11.99 -3.86 -5.26
CA HIS A 178 -11.18 -5.06 -5.34
C HIS A 178 -9.87 -4.81 -6.09
N ALA A 179 -8.88 -5.65 -5.80
CA ALA A 179 -7.65 -5.71 -6.56
C ALA A 179 -7.15 -7.16 -6.65
N PHE A 180 -6.52 -7.50 -7.77
CA PHE A 180 -5.69 -8.69 -7.85
C PHE A 180 -4.23 -8.28 -7.64
N SER A 181 -3.67 -8.63 -6.47
CA SER A 181 -2.24 -8.40 -6.20
C SER A 181 -1.36 -9.40 -6.96
N LEU A 182 -1.88 -10.61 -7.17
CA LEU A 182 -1.37 -11.64 -8.08
C LEU A 182 -2.56 -12.31 -8.77
N PRO A 183 -2.38 -13.02 -9.90
CA PRO A 183 -3.47 -13.80 -10.50
C PRO A 183 -4.13 -14.79 -9.52
N THR A 184 -3.38 -15.23 -8.50
CA THR A 184 -3.81 -16.17 -7.46
C THR A 184 -4.26 -15.52 -6.16
N CYS A 185 -4.35 -14.18 -6.11
CA CYS A 185 -4.64 -13.41 -4.90
C CYS A 185 -5.63 -12.28 -5.22
N LEU A 186 -6.83 -12.37 -4.67
CA LEU A 186 -7.88 -11.37 -4.78
C LEU A 186 -8.09 -10.70 -3.43
N GLU A 187 -8.17 -9.38 -3.41
CA GLU A 187 -8.35 -8.59 -2.20
C GLU A 187 -9.56 -7.69 -2.33
N PHE A 188 -10.30 -7.54 -1.24
CA PHE A 188 -11.35 -6.54 -1.09
C PHE A 188 -11.06 -5.63 0.08
N MET A 189 -11.21 -4.34 -0.18
CA MET A 189 -11.08 -3.27 0.78
C MET A 189 -12.31 -2.37 0.70
N ASP A 190 -12.50 -1.52 1.71
CA ASP A 190 -13.55 -0.52 1.67
C ASP A 190 -13.31 0.46 0.51
N LYS A 191 -14.37 0.81 -0.21
CA LYS A 191 -14.31 1.70 -1.37
C LYS A 191 -13.90 3.14 -1.02
N SER A 192 -14.08 3.55 0.24
CA SER A 192 -13.65 4.86 0.73
C SER A 192 -12.16 4.93 1.06
N ILE A 193 -11.46 3.79 1.09
CA ILE A 193 -10.05 3.71 1.46
C ILE A 193 -9.18 3.72 0.21
N ASP A 194 -8.25 4.67 0.19
CA ASP A 194 -7.26 4.86 -0.86
C ASP A 194 -6.00 5.52 -0.25
N LYS A 195 -4.82 5.25 -0.85
CA LYS A 195 -3.56 5.84 -0.38
C LYS A 195 -3.64 7.37 -0.39
N ALA A 196 -4.14 7.97 -1.47
CA ALA A 196 -4.22 9.43 -1.62
C ALA A 196 -5.10 10.05 -0.54
N VAL A 197 -6.27 9.47 -0.26
CA VAL A 197 -7.18 9.95 0.80
C VAL A 197 -6.53 9.91 2.18
N ALA A 198 -5.80 8.84 2.48
CA ALA A 198 -5.07 8.74 3.75
C ALA A 198 -3.87 9.70 3.82
N ILE A 199 -3.16 9.88 2.72
CA ILE A 199 -2.07 10.86 2.61
C ILE A 199 -2.62 12.28 2.82
N GLU A 200 -3.74 12.64 2.19
CA GLU A 200 -4.38 13.95 2.38
C GLU A 200 -4.67 14.26 3.85
N GLN A 201 -5.15 13.28 4.63
CA GLN A 201 -5.34 13.45 6.08
C GLN A 201 -4.03 13.72 6.82
N VAL A 202 -2.93 13.05 6.43
CA VAL A 202 -1.59 13.34 6.98
C VAL A 202 -1.17 14.76 6.62
N LEU A 203 -1.36 15.18 5.36
CA LEU A 203 -0.93 16.49 4.90
C LEU A 203 -1.73 17.61 5.55
N GLU A 204 -3.06 17.46 5.67
CA GLU A 204 -3.93 18.42 6.34
C GLU A 204 -3.49 18.64 7.81
N LYS A 205 -3.17 17.55 8.52
CA LYS A 205 -2.65 17.61 9.89
C LYS A 205 -1.34 18.41 9.99
N GLU A 206 -0.48 18.29 8.99
CA GLU A 206 0.82 18.97 8.94
C GLU A 206 0.77 20.35 8.25
N GLY A 207 -0.40 20.78 7.78
CA GLY A 207 -0.59 22.07 7.10
C GLY A 207 -0.09 22.12 5.66
N PHE A 208 -0.02 20.98 4.98
CA PHE A 208 0.37 20.84 3.57
C PHE A 208 -0.79 20.36 2.70
N THR A 209 -0.57 20.41 1.39
CA THR A 209 -1.47 19.86 0.37
C THR A 209 -0.74 18.91 -0.57
N LEU A 210 -1.47 18.05 -1.29
CA LEU A 210 -0.87 17.19 -2.32
C LEU A 210 -0.14 18.00 -3.42
N ALA A 211 -0.54 19.25 -3.67
CA ALA A 211 0.14 20.13 -4.63
C ALA A 211 1.60 20.46 -4.21
N GLU A 212 1.93 20.31 -2.92
CA GLU A 212 3.27 20.49 -2.35
C GLU A 212 4.02 19.16 -2.19
N ALA A 213 3.43 18.05 -2.68
CA ALA A 213 4.00 16.72 -2.61
C ALA A 213 4.61 16.28 -3.95
N VAL A 214 5.73 15.58 -3.84
CA VAL A 214 6.22 14.67 -4.88
C VAL A 214 5.87 13.24 -4.45
N SER A 215 5.31 12.46 -5.36
CA SER A 215 4.91 11.08 -5.09
C SER A 215 5.53 10.09 -6.07
N PHE A 216 5.96 8.94 -5.56
CA PHE A 216 6.54 7.85 -6.34
C PHE A 216 5.71 6.58 -6.18
N GLY A 217 5.49 5.84 -7.28
CA GLY A 217 4.70 4.61 -7.26
C GLY A 217 4.84 3.79 -8.54
N ASP A 218 4.48 2.51 -8.44
CA ASP A 218 4.57 1.54 -9.54
C ASP A 218 3.30 0.70 -9.72
N GLY A 219 2.33 0.83 -8.81
CA GLY A 219 1.10 0.04 -8.78
C GLY A 219 -0.17 0.81 -9.13
N PHE A 220 -1.25 0.07 -9.39
CA PHE A 220 -2.57 0.67 -9.65
C PHE A 220 -3.19 1.33 -8.41
N ASN A 221 -2.81 0.88 -7.22
CA ASN A 221 -3.16 1.51 -5.93
C ASN A 221 -2.42 2.84 -5.70
N ASP A 222 -1.52 3.25 -6.60
CA ASP A 222 -0.84 4.55 -6.55
C ASP A 222 -1.46 5.59 -7.50
N VAL A 223 -2.41 5.21 -8.37
CA VAL A 223 -2.90 6.08 -9.47
C VAL A 223 -3.41 7.42 -8.96
N GLN A 224 -4.23 7.41 -7.91
CA GLN A 224 -4.84 8.58 -7.30
C GLN A 224 -3.77 9.46 -6.66
N MET A 225 -2.83 8.85 -5.91
CA MET A 225 -1.71 9.57 -5.29
C MET A 225 -0.82 10.24 -6.34
N LEU A 226 -0.46 9.51 -7.39
CA LEU A 226 0.41 9.97 -8.47
C LEU A 226 -0.24 11.11 -9.28
N SER A 227 -1.53 11.00 -9.57
CA SER A 227 -2.26 12.01 -10.35
C SER A 227 -2.57 13.27 -9.56
N ALA A 228 -2.85 13.16 -8.25
CA ALA A 228 -3.22 14.29 -7.41
C ALA A 228 -2.02 15.08 -6.85
N SER A 229 -0.84 14.45 -6.78
CA SER A 229 0.37 15.12 -6.29
C SER A 229 0.86 16.21 -7.24
N GLY A 230 1.45 17.27 -6.68
CA GLY A 230 2.07 18.36 -7.44
C GLY A 230 3.13 17.86 -8.43
N LYS A 231 3.79 16.75 -8.08
CA LYS A 231 4.64 15.97 -8.98
C LYS A 231 4.49 14.46 -8.75
N GLY A 232 3.69 13.80 -9.58
CA GLY A 232 3.66 12.34 -9.69
C GLY A 232 4.78 11.78 -10.56
N LEU A 233 5.38 10.66 -10.13
CA LEU A 233 6.48 9.97 -10.81
C LEU A 233 6.23 8.46 -10.84
N ILE A 234 6.21 7.91 -12.05
CA ILE A 234 5.98 6.47 -12.25
C ILE A 234 7.34 5.76 -12.27
N MET A 235 7.46 4.67 -11.54
CA MET A 235 8.69 3.87 -11.55
C MET A 235 8.93 3.20 -12.91
N GLY A 236 10.20 3.05 -13.30
CA GLY A 236 10.56 2.42 -14.58
C GLY A 236 10.08 0.98 -14.72
N ASN A 237 10.00 0.25 -13.60
CA ASN A 237 9.52 -1.12 -13.50
C ASN A 237 7.99 -1.25 -13.44
N ALA A 238 7.25 -0.14 -13.44
CA ALA A 238 5.80 -0.17 -13.41
C ALA A 238 5.20 -0.88 -14.65
N PRO A 239 4.04 -1.56 -14.51
CA PRO A 239 3.34 -2.18 -15.63
C PRO A 239 3.04 -1.18 -16.76
N ALA A 240 3.07 -1.65 -18.01
CA ALA A 240 2.78 -0.82 -19.18
C ALA A 240 1.40 -0.15 -19.08
N LEU A 241 0.39 -0.88 -18.63
CA LEU A 241 -0.97 -0.37 -18.47
C LEU A 241 -1.06 0.76 -17.43
N LEU A 242 -0.22 0.79 -16.40
CA LEU A 242 -0.16 1.93 -15.46
C LEU A 242 0.37 3.19 -16.16
N LYS A 243 1.44 3.03 -16.95
CA LYS A 243 2.04 4.14 -17.74
C LYS A 243 1.05 4.68 -18.77
N GLU A 244 0.27 3.80 -19.39
CA GLU A 244 -0.81 4.17 -20.32
C GLU A 244 -1.98 4.87 -19.61
N THR A 245 -2.27 4.51 -18.36
CA THR A 245 -3.31 5.15 -17.53
C THR A 245 -2.92 6.58 -17.13
N LEU A 246 -1.62 6.85 -16.98
CA LEU A 246 -1.07 8.13 -16.54
C LEU A 246 -0.01 8.67 -17.53
N PRO A 247 -0.39 8.92 -18.80
CA PRO A 247 0.56 9.15 -19.90
C PRO A 247 1.32 10.48 -19.77
N ASP A 248 0.79 11.44 -19.01
CA ASP A 248 1.39 12.74 -18.79
C ASP A 248 2.45 12.75 -17.67
N LEU A 249 2.55 11.66 -16.90
CA LEU A 249 3.52 11.56 -15.81
C LEU A 249 4.89 11.10 -16.30
N GLU A 250 5.91 11.64 -15.66
CA GLU A 250 7.30 11.27 -15.96
C GLU A 250 7.59 9.87 -15.43
N VAL A 251 8.13 9.01 -16.29
CA VAL A 251 8.65 7.70 -15.92
C VAL A 251 10.12 7.84 -15.54
N ILE A 252 10.47 7.42 -14.33
CA ILE A 252 11.83 7.50 -13.80
C ILE A 252 12.54 6.14 -13.87
N LYS A 253 13.75 6.06 -13.31
CA LYS A 253 14.51 4.81 -13.23
C LYS A 253 13.77 3.74 -12.42
N THR A 254 14.22 2.50 -12.55
CA THR A 254 13.65 1.37 -11.81
C THR A 254 14.06 1.40 -10.33
N ASN A 255 13.32 0.66 -9.50
CA ASN A 255 13.71 0.43 -8.11
C ASN A 255 15.04 -0.33 -7.95
N ALA A 256 15.40 -1.18 -8.92
CA ALA A 256 16.71 -1.85 -8.98
C ALA A 256 17.89 -0.87 -9.11
N GLU A 257 17.62 0.36 -9.57
CA GLU A 257 18.61 1.40 -9.78
C GLU A 257 18.53 2.53 -8.74
N ASP A 258 17.80 2.36 -7.63
CA ASP A 258 17.49 3.40 -6.65
C ASP A 258 16.82 4.64 -7.30
N GLY A 259 15.85 4.40 -8.19
CA GLY A 259 15.24 5.45 -9.00
C GLY A 259 14.66 6.62 -8.20
N VAL A 260 13.98 6.32 -7.09
CA VAL A 260 13.46 7.33 -6.15
C VAL A 260 14.58 8.21 -5.60
N ALA A 261 15.61 7.60 -5.01
CA ALA A 261 16.72 8.32 -4.39
C ALA A 261 17.50 9.17 -5.40
N LYS A 262 17.78 8.63 -6.59
CA LYS A 262 18.49 9.37 -7.66
C LYS A 262 17.66 10.54 -8.21
N TYR A 263 16.34 10.38 -8.30
CA TYR A 263 15.47 11.49 -8.68
C TYR A 263 15.51 12.61 -7.64
N ILE A 264 15.30 12.26 -6.36
CA ILE A 264 15.34 13.22 -5.25
C ILE A 264 16.70 13.95 -5.23
N ALA A 265 17.79 13.20 -5.27
CA ALA A 265 19.15 13.75 -5.23
C ALA A 265 19.36 14.80 -6.34
N SER A 266 18.95 14.49 -7.57
CA SER A 266 19.22 15.36 -8.73
C SER A 266 18.22 16.47 -8.97
N LYS A 267 16.95 16.28 -8.59
CA LYS A 267 15.84 17.21 -8.94
C LYS A 267 15.29 18.00 -7.76
N ILE A 268 15.54 17.54 -6.54
CA ILE A 268 15.02 18.17 -5.31
C ILE A 268 16.18 18.71 -4.47
N LEU A 269 17.26 17.95 -4.35
CA LEU A 269 18.44 18.33 -3.56
C LEU A 269 19.57 18.94 -4.40
N ASP A 270 19.39 19.09 -5.72
CA ASP A 270 20.36 19.65 -6.68
C ASP A 270 21.79 19.08 -6.57
N LYS A 271 21.92 17.79 -6.25
CA LYS A 271 23.21 17.08 -6.20
C LYS A 271 23.64 16.63 -7.59
N GLU A 272 24.92 16.81 -7.92
CA GLU A 272 25.53 16.16 -9.08
C GLU A 272 25.53 14.64 -8.85
N LEU A 273 24.91 13.90 -9.77
CA LEU A 273 24.95 12.44 -9.76
C LEU A 273 26.35 12.00 -10.23
N VAL A 274 27.14 11.44 -9.32
CA VAL A 274 28.43 10.78 -9.64
C VAL A 274 28.18 9.39 -10.22
#